data_AF-A0A193QHY3-F1
#
_entry.id   AF-A0A193QHY3-F1
#
_cell.length_a   1.000
_cell.length_b   1.000
_cell.length_c   1.000
_cell.angle_alpha   90.00
_cell.angle_beta   90.00
_cell.angle_gamma   90.00
#
_symmetry.space_group_name_H-M   'P 1'
#
loop_
_entity.id
_entity.type
_entity.pdbx_description
1 polymer ?
#
loop_
_entity_poly.entity_id
_entity_poly.type
_entity_poly.pdbx_seq_one_letter_code
_entity_poly.pdbx_strand_id
1 'polypeptide(L)'
;MDTVQACIKSYERLKNLKLVGLDVGIPWQTVYIYLKRNGVRVIADKARYGSATDRIVVIGEQWLKKDVPDAIDNNQIYFQSTIDFTVSKISVDVKTSQIRLCKNKLTGEISTYSSFILTNKEI
;
A
#
# COMPACT_ATOMS: atom_id res chain seq x y z
N MET A 1 -5.89 -10.57 -30.44
CA MET A 1 -6.38 -10.30 -29.07
C MET A 1 -6.75 -8.84 -29.03
N ASP A 2 -7.92 -8.49 -28.48
CA ASP A 2 -8.27 -7.09 -28.22
C ASP A 2 -7.27 -6.47 -27.24
N THR A 3 -6.75 -5.28 -27.58
CA THR A 3 -5.74 -4.56 -26.78
C THR A 3 -6.26 -4.29 -25.36
N VAL A 4 -7.56 -4.04 -25.22
CA VAL A 4 -8.21 -3.85 -23.91
C VAL A 4 -8.13 -5.12 -23.08
N GLN A 5 -8.48 -6.28 -23.66
CA GLN A 5 -8.41 -7.56 -22.97
C GLN A 5 -6.97 -7.92 -22.56
N ALA A 6 -5.99 -7.61 -23.41
CA ALA A 6 -4.57 -7.77 -23.09
C ALA A 6 -4.16 -6.91 -21.88
N CYS A 7 -4.62 -5.65 -21.82
CA CYS A 7 -4.38 -4.76 -20.68
C CYS A 7 -4.99 -5.30 -19.39
N ILE A 8 -6.24 -5.79 -19.42
CA ILE A 8 -6.92 -6.34 -18.25
C ILE A 8 -6.15 -7.54 -17.70
N LYS A 9 -5.86 -8.53 -18.57
CA LYS A 9 -5.15 -9.76 -18.18
C LYS A 9 -3.73 -9.46 -17.67
N SER A 10 -3.02 -8.56 -18.33
CA SER A 10 -1.68 -8.15 -17.90
C SER A 10 -1.73 -7.41 -16.55
N TYR A 11 -2.73 -6.55 -16.35
CA TYR A 11 -2.92 -5.82 -15.10
C TYR A 11 -3.33 -6.71 -13.93
N GLU A 12 -4.10 -7.77 -14.14
CA GLU A 12 -4.41 -8.75 -13.10
C GLU A 12 -3.15 -9.42 -12.53
N ARG A 13 -2.18 -9.72 -13.40
CA ARG A 13 -0.90 -10.35 -13.03
C ARG A 13 0.12 -9.37 -12.44
N LEU A 14 0.22 -8.18 -13.03
CA LEU A 14 1.28 -7.22 -12.71
C LEU A 14 0.84 -6.17 -11.69
N LYS A 15 -0.44 -5.79 -11.63
CA LYS A 15 -0.98 -4.72 -10.77
C LYS A 15 -0.17 -3.42 -10.82
N ASN A 16 0.48 -3.15 -11.94
CA ASN A 16 1.36 -1.99 -12.16
C ASN A 16 1.20 -1.46 -13.59
N LEU A 17 0.68 -0.24 -13.73
CA LEU A 17 0.36 0.35 -15.05
C LEU A 17 1.57 0.47 -15.98
N LYS A 18 2.74 0.82 -15.43
CA LYS A 18 3.95 1.03 -16.24
C LYS A 18 4.45 -0.31 -16.79
N LEU A 19 4.47 -1.35 -15.94
CA LEU A 19 4.85 -2.69 -16.38
C LEU A 19 3.86 -3.26 -17.39
N VAL A 20 2.56 -3.02 -17.22
CA VAL A 20 1.55 -3.43 -18.21
C VAL A 20 1.74 -2.70 -19.53
N GLY A 21 2.04 -1.40 -19.51
CA GLY A 21 2.34 -0.64 -20.73
C GLY A 21 3.52 -1.22 -21.50
N LEU A 22 4.58 -1.62 -20.78
CA LEU A 22 5.73 -2.30 -21.38
C LEU A 22 5.38 -3.70 -21.90
N ASP A 23 4.57 -4.48 -21.16
CA ASP A 23 4.16 -5.84 -21.51
C ASP A 23 3.26 -5.89 -22.76
N VAL A 24 2.36 -4.90 -22.91
CA VAL A 24 1.42 -4.79 -24.04
C VAL A 24 2.00 -3.96 -25.19
N GLY A 25 3.01 -3.13 -24.94
CA GLY A 25 3.62 -2.25 -25.94
C GLY A 25 2.87 -0.93 -26.17
N ILE A 26 2.22 -0.38 -25.15
CA ILE A 26 1.47 0.88 -25.23
C ILE A 26 1.83 1.84 -24.08
N PRO A 27 1.59 3.16 -24.21
CA PRO A 27 1.77 4.09 -23.11
C PRO A 27 0.91 3.71 -21.89
N TRP A 28 1.50 3.76 -20.70
CA TRP A 28 0.82 3.36 -19.46
C TRP A 28 -0.42 4.22 -19.14
N GLN A 29 -0.46 5.47 -19.61
CA GLN A 29 -1.64 6.33 -19.51
C GLN A 29 -2.83 5.76 -20.30
N THR A 30 -2.56 5.16 -21.47
CA THR A 30 -3.57 4.48 -22.28
C THR A 30 -4.10 3.24 -21.56
N VAL A 31 -3.21 2.48 -20.90
CA VAL A 31 -3.60 1.36 -20.04
C VAL A 31 -4.60 1.82 -18.97
N TYR A 32 -4.31 2.91 -18.26
CA TYR A 32 -5.21 3.47 -17.25
C TYR A 32 -6.60 3.79 -17.82
N ILE A 33 -6.66 4.43 -18.99
CA ILE A 33 -7.93 4.77 -19.66
C ILE A 33 -8.73 3.50 -19.97
N TYR A 34 -8.09 2.49 -20.54
CA TYR A 34 -8.75 1.22 -20.87
C TYR A 34 -9.27 0.49 -19.64
N LEU A 35 -8.46 0.37 -18.58
CA LEU A 35 -8.88 -0.26 -17.34
C LEU A 35 -10.08 0.48 -16.72
N LYS A 36 -10.01 1.82 -16.64
CA LYS A 36 -11.07 2.65 -16.06
C LYS A 36 -12.39 2.55 -16.84
N ARG A 37 -12.33 2.59 -18.18
CA ARG A 37 -13.53 2.47 -19.03
C ARG A 37 -14.22 1.11 -18.93
N ASN A 38 -13.46 0.07 -18.54
CA ASN A 38 -13.98 -1.28 -18.35
C ASN A 38 -14.28 -1.59 -16.87
N GLY A 39 -14.36 -0.58 -16.01
CA GLY A 39 -14.70 -0.76 -14.60
C GLY A 39 -13.63 -1.47 -13.76
N VAL A 40 -12.40 -1.63 -14.28
CA VAL A 40 -11.32 -2.28 -13.53
C VAL A 40 -10.76 -1.28 -12.52
N ARG A 41 -10.82 -1.66 -11.24
CA ARG A 41 -10.21 -0.89 -10.14
C ARG A 41 -8.70 -0.88 -10.28
N VAL A 42 -8.14 0.31 -10.51
CA VAL A 42 -6.69 0.50 -10.58
C VAL A 42 -6.16 0.79 -9.17
N ILE A 43 -5.57 -0.22 -8.54
CA ILE A 43 -5.00 -0.15 -7.19
C ILE A 43 -3.49 -0.37 -7.28
N ALA A 44 -2.72 0.40 -6.52
CA ALA A 44 -1.27 0.22 -6.45
C ALA A 44 -0.93 -0.92 -5.50
N ASP A 45 -0.18 -1.92 -5.98
CA ASP A 45 0.40 -2.97 -5.13
C ASP A 45 1.66 -2.43 -4.45
N LYS A 46 1.45 -1.72 -3.32
CA LYS A 46 2.52 -1.14 -2.49
C LYS A 46 3.41 -2.21 -1.85
N ALA A 47 2.89 -3.40 -1.60
CA ALA A 47 3.68 -4.51 -1.07
C ALA A 47 4.78 -4.93 -2.06
N ARG A 48 4.42 -5.01 -3.34
CA ARG A 48 5.32 -5.48 -4.40
C ARG A 48 6.17 -4.36 -5.01
N TYR A 49 5.62 -3.17 -5.22
CA TYR A 49 6.25 -2.09 -5.97
C TYR A 49 6.44 -0.78 -5.18
N GLY A 50 5.96 -0.72 -3.94
CA GLY A 50 6.11 0.46 -3.09
C GLY A 50 7.57 0.71 -2.69
N SER A 51 7.84 1.92 -2.21
CA SER A 51 9.11 2.27 -1.59
C SER A 51 9.38 1.42 -0.33
N ALA A 52 10.59 1.49 0.23
CA ALA A 52 10.88 0.80 1.50
C ALA A 52 9.90 1.21 2.60
N THR A 53 9.56 2.50 2.68
CA THR A 53 8.58 3.02 3.63
C THR A 53 7.19 2.46 3.37
N ASP A 54 6.73 2.45 2.11
CA ASP A 54 5.41 1.90 1.76
C ASP A 54 5.28 0.43 2.16
N ARG A 55 6.33 -0.36 1.93
CA ARG A 55 6.34 -1.79 2.30
C ARG A 55 6.29 -1.99 3.82
N ILE A 56 6.96 -1.13 4.59
CA ILE A 56 6.91 -1.20 6.06
C ILE A 56 5.51 -0.86 6.57
N VAL A 57 4.83 0.13 5.97
CA VAL A 57 3.43 0.45 6.28
C VAL A 57 2.53 -0.76 6.03
N VAL A 58 2.66 -1.40 4.86
CA VAL A 58 1.89 -2.62 4.56
C VAL A 58 2.13 -3.72 5.59
N ILE A 59 3.36 -3.90 6.08
CA ILE A 59 3.65 -4.87 7.14
C ILE A 59 2.91 -4.52 8.43
N GLY A 60 2.89 -3.24 8.82
CA GLY A 60 2.14 -2.77 9.99
C GLY A 60 0.64 -3.00 9.86
N GLU A 61 0.07 -2.70 8.70
CA GLU A 61 -1.35 -2.95 8.40
C GLU A 61 -1.68 -4.45 8.49
N GLN A 62 -0.79 -5.31 7.97
CA GLN A 62 -0.93 -6.76 8.08
C GLN A 62 -0.86 -7.25 9.52
N TRP A 63 0.03 -6.69 10.35
CA TRP A 63 0.09 -7.01 11.77
C TRP A 63 -1.17 -6.57 12.50
N LEU A 64 -1.67 -5.35 12.25
CA LEU A 64 -2.92 -4.87 12.83
C LEU A 64 -4.08 -5.81 12.48
N LYS A 65 -4.22 -6.19 11.20
CA LYS A 65 -5.30 -7.08 10.75
C LYS A 65 -5.18 -8.49 11.32
N LYS A 66 -3.95 -8.96 11.56
CA LYS A 66 -3.68 -10.25 12.22
C LYS A 66 -4.09 -10.22 13.70
N ASP A 67 -3.75 -9.14 14.40
CA ASP A 67 -3.98 -9.02 15.85
C ASP A 67 -5.41 -8.57 16.17
N VAL A 68 -6.04 -7.82 15.27
CA VAL A 68 -7.44 -7.35 15.35
C VAL A 68 -8.20 -7.79 14.08
N PRO A 69 -8.63 -9.06 13.99
CA PRO A 69 -9.29 -9.59 12.79
C PRO A 69 -10.57 -8.85 12.40
N ASP A 70 -11.28 -8.28 13.37
CA ASP A 70 -12.52 -7.53 13.18
C ASP A 70 -12.29 -6.11 12.62
N ALA A 71 -11.04 -5.67 12.48
CA ALA A 71 -10.72 -4.38 11.87
C ALA A 71 -11.12 -4.35 10.39
N ILE A 72 -11.99 -3.43 10.00
CA ILE A 72 -12.41 -3.23 8.62
C ILE A 72 -11.31 -2.46 7.89
N ASP A 73 -10.76 -3.05 6.83
CA ASP A 73 -9.76 -2.41 5.97
C ASP A 73 -10.47 -1.50 4.96
N ASN A 74 -10.37 -0.19 5.17
CA ASN A 74 -11.05 0.80 4.34
C ASN A 74 -10.38 0.96 2.97
N ASN A 75 -9.11 0.55 2.80
CA ASN A 75 -8.42 0.56 1.52
C ASN A 75 -9.01 -0.48 0.54
N GLN A 76 -9.70 -1.50 1.05
CA GLN A 76 -10.41 -2.47 0.20
C GLN A 76 -11.74 -1.94 -0.31
N ILE A 77 -12.39 -1.07 0.47
CA ILE A 77 -13.73 -0.55 0.20
C ILE A 77 -13.66 0.71 -0.67
N TYR A 78 -12.80 1.66 -0.30
CA TYR A 78 -12.71 2.97 -0.94
C TYR A 78 -11.52 3.11 -1.86
N PHE A 79 -11.65 3.96 -2.88
CA PHE A 79 -10.50 4.40 -3.67
C PHE A 79 -9.81 5.54 -2.92
N GLN A 80 -8.64 5.28 -2.35
CA GLN A 80 -7.88 6.21 -1.50
C GLN A 80 -8.64 6.61 -0.22
N SER A 81 -8.76 5.69 0.74
CA SER A 81 -9.34 6.04 2.04
C SER A 81 -8.45 7.02 2.80
N THR A 82 -9.07 7.96 3.50
CA THR A 82 -8.37 8.89 4.42
C THR A 82 -7.97 8.20 5.72
N ILE A 83 -8.63 7.08 6.05
CA ILE A 83 -8.44 6.27 7.26
C ILE A 83 -8.11 4.86 6.80
N ASP A 84 -7.12 4.21 7.41
CA ASP A 84 -6.68 2.87 7.02
C ASP A 84 -7.67 1.80 7.50
N PHE A 85 -8.05 1.83 8.78
CA PHE A 85 -8.92 0.82 9.39
C PHE A 85 -10.04 1.42 10.24
N THR A 86 -11.13 0.68 10.38
CA THR A 86 -12.20 0.96 11.33
C THR A 86 -12.44 -0.26 12.21
N VAL A 87 -12.31 -0.11 13.53
CA VAL A 87 -12.60 -1.16 14.52
C VAL A 87 -13.85 -0.76 15.28
N SER A 88 -14.95 -1.46 15.04
CA SER A 88 -16.28 -1.09 15.55
C SER A 88 -16.70 0.34 15.18
N LYS A 89 -16.42 1.34 16.02
CA LYS A 89 -16.73 2.76 15.80
C LYS A 89 -15.49 3.67 15.89
N ILE A 90 -14.30 3.07 15.98
CA ILE A 90 -13.03 3.77 16.17
C ILE A 90 -12.25 3.75 14.85
N SER A 91 -11.79 4.93 14.43
CA SER A 91 -10.93 5.10 13.26
C SER A 91 -9.46 4.89 13.65
N VAL A 92 -8.77 4.04 12.91
CA VAL A 92 -7.37 3.68 13.15
C VAL A 92 -6.54 4.02 11.91
N ASP A 93 -5.48 4.80 12.12
CA ASP A 93 -4.50 5.19 11.11
C ASP A 93 -3.17 4.54 11.47
N VAL A 94 -2.62 3.75 10.55
CA VAL A 94 -1.44 2.93 10.83
C VAL A 94 -0.19 3.71 10.45
N LYS A 95 0.62 4.03 11.45
CA LYS A 95 1.90 4.72 11.26
C LYS A 95 3.03 3.83 11.72
N THR A 96 3.78 3.32 10.75
CA THR A 96 4.98 2.53 10.98
C THR A 96 6.24 3.28 10.62
N SER A 97 7.31 3.05 11.36
CA SER A 97 8.63 3.55 11.03
C SER A 97 9.69 2.46 11.23
N GLN A 98 10.79 2.57 10.51
CA GLN A 98 11.97 1.76 10.79
C GLN A 98 12.75 2.41 11.92
N ILE A 99 13.05 1.63 12.97
CA ILE A 99 13.98 2.07 14.01
C ILE A 99 15.35 2.24 13.36
N ARG A 100 15.87 3.46 13.39
CA ARG A 100 17.24 3.74 12.96
C ARG A 100 18.18 3.42 14.12
N LEU A 101 19.04 2.44 13.90
CA LEU A 101 20.14 2.16 14.82
C LEU A 101 21.28 3.13 14.55
N CYS A 102 21.52 4.04 15.48
CA CYS A 102 22.70 4.88 15.45
C CYS A 102 23.78 4.19 16.26
N LYS A 103 24.84 3.72 15.59
CA LYS A 103 26.06 3.29 16.26
C LYS A 103 26.89 4.51 16.62
N ASN A 104 27.18 4.68 17.90
CA ASN A 104 28.13 5.68 18.34
C ASN A 104 29.52 5.27 17.83
N LYS A 105 30.10 6.06 16.93
CA LYS A 105 31.38 5.73 16.25
C LYS A 105 32.56 5.62 17.23
N LEU A 106 32.45 6.23 18.42
CA LEU A 106 33.52 6.28 19.41
C LEU A 106 33.45 5.14 20.44
N THR A 107 32.25 4.76 20.88
CA THR A 107 32.06 3.73 21.93
C THR A 107 31.60 2.39 21.39
N GLY A 108 31.16 2.32 20.13
CA GLY A 108 30.59 1.11 19.53
C GLY A 108 29.18 0.77 20.04
N GLU A 109 28.66 1.52 21.01
CA GLU A 109 27.33 1.31 21.58
C GLU A 109 26.22 1.66 20.58
N ILE A 110 25.17 0.85 20.61
CA ILE A 110 23.98 1.00 19.77
C ILE A 110 22.91 1.71 20.62
N SER A 111 22.53 2.93 20.26
CA SER A 111 21.33 3.56 20.82
C SER A 111 20.15 3.36 19.88
N THR A 112 18.99 3.07 20.47
CA THR A 112 17.71 2.93 19.76
C THR A 112 16.81 4.10 20.11
N TYR A 113 16.24 4.74 19.10
CA TYR A 113 15.11 5.67 19.27
C TYR A 113 13.93 5.07 18.53
N SER A 114 12.86 4.73 19.27
CA SER A 114 11.62 4.23 18.70
C SER A 114 10.47 5.12 19.16
N SER A 115 9.73 5.68 18.22
CA SER A 115 8.46 6.37 18.48
C SER A 115 7.36 5.59 17.77
N PHE A 116 6.60 4.80 18.54
CA PHE A 116 5.37 4.18 18.06
C PHE A 116 4.23 5.12 18.46
N ILE A 117 3.59 5.76 17.50
CA ILE A 117 2.46 6.67 17.75
C ILE A 117 1.22 6.05 17.13
N LEU A 118 0.32 5.53 17.98
CA LEU A 118 -1.06 5.28 17.61
C LEU A 118 -1.83 6.57 17.86
N THR A 119 -2.17 7.30 16.79
CA THR A 119 -3.01 8.49 16.93
C THR A 119 -4.48 8.09 16.81
N ASN A 120 -5.24 8.27 17.90
CA ASN A 120 -6.70 8.28 17.82
C ASN A 120 -7.12 9.58 17.13
N LYS A 121 -7.89 9.48 16.06
CA LYS A 121 -8.57 10.63 15.46
C LYS A 121 -10.05 10.52 15.82
N GLU A 122 -10.46 11.27 16.84
CA GLU A 122 -11.88 11.40 17.17
C GLU A 122 -12.62 12.11 16.02
N ILE A 123 -13.82 11.62 15.72
CA ILE A 123 -14.72 12.12 14.68
C ILE A 123 -15.38 13.42 15.16
#